data_AF-A0A8T3U5F4-F1
#
_entry.id   AF-A0A8T3U5F4-F1
#
_cell.length_a   1.000
_cell.length_b   1.000
_cell.length_c   1.000
_cell.angle_alpha   90.00
_cell.angle_beta   90.00
_cell.angle_gamma   90.00
#
_symmetry.space_group_name_H-M   'P 1'
#
loop_
_entity.id
_entity.type
_entity.pdbx_description
1 polymer ?
#
loop_
_entity_poly.entity_id
_entity_poly.type
_entity_poly.pdbx_seq_one_letter_code
_entity_poly.pdbx_strand_id
1 'polypeptide(L)'
;MQVAGVDTLVKGLKNYTSNITVVATLSDSKKVDVDLESSKRKLQLLPYSNIKSSIASLSNDEEIMTKVMEHTFTSEVLEGMNFGDIYLLAMQEIFGNISTSIKKSTEVLNISGEVVPVSLDTISICAELTDGTIVKTKEEIPKVVREKREPIQRVYIEPSNARPTPRVLEAIEEADVIVIAPGNLYTEIIPNMIVKNIAHKIKISDAKKIYVANIMTDAGQTDEYNLSDHIKAMTEHLGENIFDYCLADNRKYSSRIYKNVS
;
A
#
# COMPACT_ATOMS: atom_id res chain seq x y z
N MET A 1 -7.87 -10.02 -8.34
CA MET A 1 -6.80 -9.01 -8.29
C MET A 1 -7.47 -7.71 -7.88
N GLN A 2 -7.32 -7.30 -6.62
CA GLN A 2 -7.81 -5.99 -6.17
C GLN A 2 -6.85 -4.98 -6.82
N VAL A 3 -7.31 -4.22 -7.81
CA VAL A 3 -6.50 -3.10 -8.34
C VAL A 3 -6.43 -2.10 -7.20
N ALA A 4 -5.23 -1.81 -6.69
CA ALA A 4 -5.08 -0.87 -5.60
C ALA A 4 -5.63 0.49 -6.05
N GLY A 5 -6.42 1.15 -5.20
CA GLY A 5 -7.03 2.43 -5.54
C GLY A 5 -6.01 3.51 -5.88
N VAL A 6 -4.80 3.41 -5.29
CA VAL A 6 -3.60 4.18 -5.63
C VAL A 6 -3.26 4.07 -7.13
N ASP A 7 -3.24 2.87 -7.70
CA ASP A 7 -2.79 2.65 -9.08
C ASP A 7 -3.73 3.31 -10.10
N THR A 8 -5.05 3.23 -9.83
CA THR A 8 -6.07 3.87 -10.68
C THR A 8 -5.94 5.40 -10.64
N LEU A 9 -5.68 5.95 -9.46
CA LEU A 9 -5.47 7.38 -9.29
C LEU A 9 -4.20 7.84 -10.02
N VAL A 10 -3.09 7.14 -9.82
CA VAL A 10 -1.80 7.43 -10.45
C VAL A 10 -1.89 7.40 -11.97
N LYS A 11 -2.56 6.38 -12.52
CA LYS A 11 -2.84 6.27 -13.96
C LYS A 11 -3.55 7.51 -14.51
N GLY A 12 -4.53 8.02 -13.77
CA GLY A 12 -5.24 9.25 -14.13
C GLY A 12 -4.33 10.48 -14.09
N LEU A 13 -3.62 10.65 -12.97
CA LEU A 13 -2.77 11.81 -12.69
C LEU A 13 -1.60 11.96 -13.66
N LYS A 14 -1.02 10.86 -14.12
CA LYS A 14 0.09 10.87 -15.09
C LYS A 14 -0.20 11.57 -16.40
N ASN A 15 -1.48 11.68 -16.80
CA ASN A 15 -1.86 12.42 -18.00
C ASN A 15 -1.74 13.94 -17.82
N TYR A 16 -1.57 14.41 -16.58
CA TYR A 16 -1.51 15.83 -16.23
C TYR A 16 -0.13 16.26 -15.73
N THR A 17 0.62 15.36 -15.09
CA THR A 17 1.95 15.67 -14.56
C THR A 17 2.81 14.43 -14.44
N SER A 18 4.13 14.59 -14.62
CA SER A 18 5.14 13.58 -14.29
C SER A 18 5.76 13.79 -12.90
N ASN A 19 5.44 14.89 -12.21
CA ASN A 19 5.89 15.17 -10.85
C ASN A 19 4.98 14.45 -9.83
N ILE A 20 5.07 13.12 -9.80
CA ILE A 20 4.27 12.25 -8.94
C ILE A 20 5.21 11.43 -8.06
N THR A 21 5.01 11.49 -6.75
CA THR A 21 5.65 10.58 -5.79
C THR A 21 4.62 9.62 -5.22
N VAL A 22 4.80 8.32 -5.46
CA VAL A 22 3.95 7.26 -4.90
C VAL A 22 4.64 6.68 -3.67
N VAL A 23 4.03 6.88 -2.50
CA VAL A 23 4.50 6.28 -1.25
C VAL A 23 3.92 4.88 -1.11
N ALA A 24 4.78 3.87 -1.02
CA ALA A 24 4.37 2.46 -1.02
C ALA A 24 4.90 1.72 0.21
N THR A 25 4.11 0.78 0.73
CA THR A 25 4.49 -0.01 1.90
C THR A 25 5.39 -1.19 1.50
N LEU A 26 6.51 -1.38 2.19
CA LEU A 26 7.23 -2.65 2.24
C LEU A 26 6.69 -3.45 3.42
N SER A 27 5.57 -4.14 3.23
CA SER A 27 4.96 -4.96 4.29
C SER A 27 5.40 -6.41 4.15
N ASP A 28 5.71 -7.04 5.28
CA ASP A 28 6.05 -8.46 5.33
C ASP A 28 4.87 -9.31 4.78
N SER A 29 5.11 -10.07 3.71
CA SER A 29 4.11 -10.96 3.12
C SER A 29 4.31 -12.36 3.70
N LYS A 30 3.29 -12.88 4.40
CA LYS A 30 3.20 -14.25 4.95
C LYS A 30 4.50 -14.83 5.50
N LYS A 31 4.66 -14.82 6.84
CA LYS A 31 5.46 -15.85 7.50
C LYS A 31 4.77 -17.20 7.30
N VAL A 32 5.27 -18.01 6.39
CA VAL A 32 4.92 -19.43 6.36
C VAL A 32 5.92 -20.14 7.26
N ASP A 33 5.44 -20.79 8.32
CA ASP A 33 6.23 -21.64 9.23
C ASP A 33 6.74 -22.88 8.47
N VAL A 34 7.75 -22.71 7.60
CA VAL A 34 8.38 -23.81 6.87
C VAL A 34 9.88 -23.57 6.77
N ASP A 35 10.64 -24.65 6.93
CA ASP A 35 12.09 -24.74 6.81
C ASP A 35 12.69 -23.83 5.72
N LEU A 36 13.61 -22.95 6.14
CA LEU A 36 14.10 -21.76 5.42
C LEU A 36 15.20 -22.04 4.37
N GLU A 37 15.36 -23.28 3.92
CA GLU A 37 16.58 -23.75 3.24
C GLU A 37 16.66 -23.50 1.71
N SER A 38 15.62 -23.01 1.03
CA SER A 38 15.67 -22.82 -0.44
C SER A 38 15.69 -21.36 -0.90
N SER A 39 16.69 -20.99 -1.72
CA SER A 39 16.82 -19.66 -2.35
C SER A 39 15.58 -19.26 -3.18
N LYS A 40 14.86 -20.24 -3.73
CA LYS A 40 13.58 -20.04 -4.44
C LYS A 40 12.49 -19.46 -3.52
N ARG A 41 12.45 -19.84 -2.25
CA ARG A 41 11.44 -19.35 -1.29
C ARG A 41 11.79 -17.99 -0.69
N LYS A 42 13.08 -17.66 -0.52
CA LYS A 42 13.50 -16.30 -0.10
C LYS A 42 13.02 -15.22 -1.08
N LEU A 43 13.07 -15.50 -2.37
CA LEU A 43 12.56 -14.61 -3.42
C LEU A 43 11.03 -14.47 -3.40
N GLN A 44 10.29 -15.51 -3.00
CA GLN A 44 8.83 -15.48 -2.90
C GLN A 44 8.29 -14.71 -1.68
N LEU A 45 9.16 -14.37 -0.72
CA LEU A 45 8.82 -13.65 0.51
C LEU A 45 9.22 -12.18 0.48
N LEU A 46 9.66 -11.67 -0.68
CA LEU A 46 10.08 -10.28 -0.80
C LEU A 46 8.87 -9.34 -0.73
N PRO A 47 8.92 -8.29 0.10
CA PRO A 47 7.79 -7.40 0.35
C PRO A 47 7.60 -6.35 -0.77
N TYR A 48 7.75 -6.75 -2.03
CA TYR A 48 7.81 -5.85 -3.19
C TYR A 48 6.50 -5.68 -3.95
N SER A 49 5.42 -6.37 -3.58
CA SER A 49 4.13 -6.31 -4.28
C SER A 49 3.64 -4.88 -4.54
N ASN A 50 3.62 -4.03 -3.50
CA ASN A 50 3.17 -2.65 -3.64
C ASN A 50 4.12 -1.80 -4.49
N ILE A 51 5.42 -2.08 -4.44
CA ILE A 51 6.43 -1.40 -5.28
C ILE A 51 6.23 -1.78 -6.75
N LYS A 52 6.04 -3.07 -7.05
CA LYS A 52 5.77 -3.59 -8.39
C LYS A 52 4.52 -2.97 -9.00
N SER A 53 3.42 -2.93 -8.23
CA SER A 53 2.16 -2.31 -8.67
C SER A 53 2.33 -0.82 -8.97
N SER A 54 3.02 -0.10 -8.09
CA SER A 54 3.30 1.34 -8.28
C SER A 54 4.18 1.60 -9.50
N ILE A 55 5.20 0.77 -9.74
CA ILE A 55 6.04 0.87 -10.95
C ILE A 55 5.19 0.63 -12.21
N ALA A 56 4.29 -0.36 -12.18
CA ALA A 56 3.41 -0.65 -13.31
C ALA A 56 2.41 0.48 -13.56
N SER A 57 1.80 1.06 -12.51
CA SER A 57 0.88 2.19 -12.67
C SER A 57 1.59 3.46 -13.14
N LEU A 58 2.89 3.61 -12.84
CA LEU A 58 3.71 4.72 -13.34
C LEU A 58 4.30 4.50 -14.74
N SER A 59 4.27 3.29 -15.32
CA SER A 59 4.85 3.00 -16.65
C SER A 59 4.01 3.53 -17.82
N ASN A 60 4.64 3.76 -18.98
CA ASN A 60 3.91 4.22 -20.18
C ASN A 60 2.89 3.18 -20.69
N ASP A 61 3.26 1.90 -20.64
CA ASP A 61 2.36 0.78 -20.92
C ASP A 61 2.15 -0.03 -19.64
N GLU A 62 1.07 0.29 -18.93
CA GLU A 62 0.70 -0.36 -17.66
C GLU A 62 0.34 -1.83 -17.87
N GLU A 63 -0.36 -2.17 -18.95
CA GLU A 63 -0.83 -3.54 -19.17
C GLU A 63 0.36 -4.48 -19.39
N ILE A 64 1.32 -4.07 -20.22
CA ILE A 64 2.55 -4.83 -20.44
C ILE A 64 3.40 -4.84 -19.18
N MET A 65 3.60 -3.70 -18.52
CA MET A 65 4.44 -3.63 -17.33
C MET A 65 3.88 -4.47 -16.17
N THR A 66 2.56 -4.46 -15.96
CA THR A 66 1.89 -5.31 -14.97
C THR A 66 2.15 -6.78 -15.29
N LYS A 67 1.99 -7.21 -16.55
CA LYS A 67 2.27 -8.58 -16.96
C LYS A 67 3.72 -8.97 -16.69
N VAL A 68 4.67 -8.06 -16.95
CA VAL A 68 6.11 -8.30 -16.73
C VAL A 68 6.41 -8.40 -15.23
N MET A 69 5.94 -7.45 -14.42
CA MET A 69 6.22 -7.40 -12.97
C MET A 69 5.54 -8.54 -12.21
N GLU A 70 4.34 -8.94 -12.63
CA GLU A 70 3.59 -10.04 -12.01
C GLU A 70 3.86 -11.41 -12.65
N HIS A 71 4.78 -11.50 -13.62
CA HIS A 71 5.10 -12.75 -14.28
C HIS A 71 5.76 -13.74 -13.31
N THR A 72 5.06 -14.83 -13.00
CA THR A 72 5.62 -15.99 -12.29
C THR A 72 6.00 -17.06 -13.30
N PHE A 73 7.27 -17.46 -13.29
CA PHE A 73 7.81 -18.44 -14.22
C PHE A 73 7.20 -19.82 -14.03
N THR A 74 6.94 -20.50 -15.14
CA THR A 74 6.45 -21.90 -15.21
C THR A 74 7.50 -22.86 -15.76
N SER A 75 8.71 -22.37 -16.07
CA SER A 75 9.80 -23.22 -16.55
C SER A 75 10.39 -24.02 -15.39
N GLU A 76 10.82 -25.27 -15.63
CA GLU A 76 11.33 -26.16 -14.56
C GLU A 76 12.45 -25.54 -13.71
N VAL A 77 13.32 -24.73 -14.35
CA VAL A 77 14.46 -24.11 -13.66
C VAL A 77 14.02 -22.99 -12.71
N LEU A 78 13.10 -22.12 -13.15
CA LEU A 78 12.67 -20.92 -12.42
C LEU A 78 11.26 -21.03 -11.83
N GLU A 79 10.69 -22.24 -11.80
CA GLU A 79 9.30 -22.47 -11.41
C GLU A 79 8.94 -21.79 -10.09
N GLY A 80 7.86 -21.01 -10.13
CA GLY A 80 7.32 -20.30 -8.98
C GLY A 80 8.08 -19.02 -8.59
N MET A 81 9.12 -18.63 -9.33
CA MET A 81 9.81 -17.35 -9.12
C MET A 81 9.11 -16.24 -9.90
N ASN A 82 9.00 -15.06 -9.31
CA ASN A 82 8.41 -13.90 -9.96
C ASN A 82 9.49 -12.99 -10.56
N PHE A 83 9.32 -12.57 -11.81
CA PHE A 83 10.29 -11.74 -12.51
C PHE A 83 10.50 -10.38 -11.85
N GLY A 84 9.42 -9.70 -11.43
CA GLY A 84 9.53 -8.40 -10.76
C GLY A 84 10.32 -8.47 -9.45
N ASP A 85 10.13 -9.55 -8.68
CA ASP A 85 10.88 -9.78 -7.44
C ASP A 85 12.35 -10.06 -7.71
N ILE A 86 12.67 -10.86 -8.74
CA ILE A 86 14.04 -11.10 -9.20
C ILE A 86 14.68 -9.80 -9.69
N TYR A 87 13.96 -9.01 -10.48
CA TYR A 87 14.44 -7.73 -11.00
C TYR A 87 14.80 -6.77 -9.87
N LEU A 88 13.90 -6.59 -8.90
CA LEU A 88 14.14 -5.69 -7.76
C LEU A 88 15.26 -6.22 -6.85
N LEU A 89 15.38 -7.53 -6.67
CA LEU A 89 16.53 -8.12 -5.97
C LEU A 89 17.84 -7.81 -6.69
N ALA A 90 17.90 -8.01 -8.01
CA ALA A 90 19.11 -7.70 -8.79
C ALA A 90 19.47 -6.21 -8.69
N MET A 91 18.48 -5.32 -8.77
CA MET A 91 18.69 -3.88 -8.56
C MET A 91 19.21 -3.59 -7.15
N GLN A 92 18.73 -4.30 -6.13
CA GLN A 92 19.25 -4.19 -4.75
C GLN A 92 20.69 -4.65 -4.62
N GLU A 93 21.06 -5.77 -5.23
CA GLU A 93 22.43 -6.28 -5.20
C GLU A 93 23.41 -5.35 -5.94
N ILE A 94 22.99 -4.74 -7.06
CA ILE A 94 23.82 -3.82 -7.85
C ILE A 94 24.02 -2.48 -7.15
N PHE A 95 22.95 -1.88 -6.61
CA PHE A 95 22.99 -0.53 -6.03
C PHE A 95 23.12 -0.52 -4.50
N GLY A 96 23.19 -1.69 -3.87
CA GLY A 96 23.48 -1.91 -2.46
C GLY A 96 22.33 -1.65 -1.48
N ASN A 97 21.31 -0.88 -1.85
CA ASN A 97 20.15 -0.62 -0.98
C ASN A 97 18.85 -0.39 -1.76
N ILE A 98 17.74 -0.81 -1.17
CA ILE A 98 16.41 -0.83 -1.82
C ILE A 98 15.93 0.56 -2.26
N SER A 99 16.21 1.63 -1.49
CA SER A 99 15.79 2.99 -1.87
C SER A 99 16.45 3.43 -3.18
N THR A 100 17.77 3.24 -3.27
CA THR A 100 18.54 3.58 -4.48
C THR A 100 18.12 2.70 -5.64
N SER A 101 17.86 1.42 -5.39
CA SER A 101 17.40 0.47 -6.39
C SER A 101 16.07 0.86 -7.00
N ILE A 102 15.06 1.21 -6.20
CA ILE A 102 13.75 1.66 -6.70
C ILE A 102 13.92 2.97 -7.50
N LYS A 103 14.72 3.91 -6.99
CA LYS A 103 15.04 5.15 -7.71
C LYS A 103 15.70 4.86 -9.06
N LYS A 104 16.65 3.93 -9.12
CA LYS A 104 17.30 3.53 -10.38
C LYS A 104 16.41 2.70 -11.29
N SER A 105 15.46 1.95 -10.74
CA SER A 105 14.44 1.26 -11.53
C SER A 105 13.55 2.22 -12.30
N THR A 106 13.32 3.42 -11.75
CA THR A 106 12.59 4.49 -12.44
C THR A 106 13.27 4.86 -13.77
N GLU A 107 14.60 5.02 -13.76
CA GLU A 107 15.41 5.33 -14.94
C GLU A 107 15.42 4.15 -15.93
N VAL A 108 15.64 2.93 -15.45
CA VAL A 108 15.74 1.71 -16.29
C VAL A 108 14.42 1.40 -16.99
N LEU A 109 13.30 1.55 -16.28
CA LEU A 109 11.96 1.22 -16.76
C LEU A 109 11.24 2.40 -17.42
N ASN A 110 11.86 3.59 -17.39
CA ASN A 110 11.35 4.83 -17.98
C ASN A 110 9.90 5.14 -17.54
N ILE A 111 9.65 5.08 -16.23
CA ILE A 111 8.33 5.39 -15.64
C ILE A 111 8.19 6.89 -15.35
N SER A 112 6.96 7.39 -15.34
CA SER A 112 6.67 8.81 -15.06
C SER A 112 6.41 9.03 -13.57
N GLY A 113 7.32 9.71 -12.88
CA GLY A 113 7.27 9.93 -11.43
C GLY A 113 8.23 9.02 -10.69
N GLU A 114 8.05 8.84 -9.39
CA GLU A 114 8.88 7.96 -8.57
C GLU A 114 8.07 7.16 -7.56
N VAL A 115 8.61 6.00 -7.17
CA VAL A 115 8.08 5.18 -6.09
C VAL A 115 9.03 5.27 -4.91
N VAL A 116 8.49 5.53 -3.72
CA VAL A 116 9.30 5.66 -2.51
C VAL A 116 8.72 4.75 -1.43
N PRO A 117 9.53 3.85 -0.83
CA PRO A 117 9.05 3.03 0.26
C PRO A 117 8.80 3.89 1.51
N VAL A 118 7.66 3.68 2.17
CA VAL A 118 7.29 4.43 3.39
C VAL A 118 8.38 4.30 4.46
N SER A 119 8.92 3.10 4.62
CA SER A 119 9.94 2.71 5.60
C SER A 119 10.84 1.65 4.98
N LEU A 120 12.10 1.59 5.42
CA LEU A 120 13.02 0.47 5.12
C LEU A 120 13.02 -0.59 6.21
N ASP A 121 12.49 -0.24 7.38
CA ASP A 121 12.28 -1.18 8.46
C ASP A 121 11.18 -2.16 8.04
N THR A 122 11.41 -3.45 8.24
CA THR A 122 10.37 -4.47 8.09
C THR A 122 9.27 -4.22 9.11
N ILE A 123 8.06 -3.97 8.63
CA ILE A 123 6.89 -3.73 9.47
C ILE A 123 5.85 -4.85 9.28
N SER A 124 5.33 -5.34 10.40
CA SER A 124 4.12 -6.14 10.46
C SER A 124 2.94 -5.24 10.81
N ILE A 125 1.84 -5.39 10.10
CA ILE A 125 0.60 -4.67 10.38
C ILE A 125 -0.27 -5.59 11.24
N CYS A 126 -0.62 -5.10 12.43
CA CYS A 126 -1.37 -5.83 13.43
C CYS A 126 -2.74 -5.17 13.65
N ALA A 127 -3.76 -5.98 13.92
CA ALA A 127 -5.08 -5.53 14.34
C ALA A 127 -5.43 -6.07 15.73
N GLU A 128 -6.04 -5.22 16.55
CA GLU A 128 -6.76 -5.61 17.75
C GLU A 128 -8.26 -5.54 17.46
N LEU A 129 -8.97 -6.64 17.72
CA LEU A 129 -10.42 -6.71 17.56
C LEU A 129 -11.14 -6.27 18.85
N THR A 130 -12.44 -6.02 18.76
CA THR A 130 -13.28 -5.61 19.91
C THR A 130 -13.33 -6.63 21.06
N ASP A 131 -13.13 -7.91 20.77
CA ASP A 131 -13.02 -8.98 21.78
C ASP A 131 -11.61 -9.09 22.42
N GLY A 132 -10.68 -8.20 22.05
CA GLY A 132 -9.28 -8.22 22.49
C GLY A 132 -8.36 -9.16 21.71
N THR A 133 -8.86 -9.84 20.67
CA THR A 133 -8.04 -10.69 19.80
C THR A 133 -7.01 -9.87 19.05
N ILE A 134 -5.76 -10.37 19.02
CA ILE A 134 -4.68 -9.76 18.25
C ILE A 134 -4.37 -10.61 17.02
N VAL A 135 -4.41 -9.99 15.85
CA VAL A 135 -3.99 -10.57 14.57
C VAL A 135 -2.72 -9.86 14.12
N LYS A 136 -1.64 -10.61 13.88
CA LYS A 136 -0.29 -10.04 13.62
C LYS A 136 0.13 -9.97 12.14
N THR A 137 -0.76 -10.38 11.24
CA THR A 137 -0.46 -10.51 9.81
C THR A 137 -1.56 -9.84 9.01
N LYS A 138 -1.21 -8.88 8.14
CA LYS A 138 -2.21 -8.09 7.41
C LYS A 138 -3.16 -8.94 6.57
N GLU A 139 -2.65 -10.01 5.97
CA GLU A 139 -3.41 -10.91 5.12
C GLU A 139 -4.47 -11.72 5.90
N GLU A 140 -4.25 -11.92 7.19
CA GLU A 140 -5.15 -12.69 8.06
C GLU A 140 -6.25 -11.84 8.67
N ILE A 141 -6.05 -10.51 8.78
CA ILE A 141 -7.00 -9.59 9.42
C ILE A 141 -8.42 -9.78 8.86
N PRO A 142 -8.67 -9.68 7.54
CA PRO A 142 -10.04 -9.78 7.02
C PRO A 142 -10.63 -11.18 7.24
N LYS A 143 -9.80 -12.22 7.26
CA LYS A 143 -10.25 -13.60 7.48
C LYS A 143 -10.69 -13.80 8.92
N VAL A 144 -9.86 -13.41 9.89
CA VAL A 144 -10.14 -13.58 11.32
C VAL A 144 -11.34 -12.75 11.75
N VAL A 145 -11.46 -11.50 11.26
CA VAL A 145 -12.63 -10.64 11.52
C VAL A 145 -13.92 -11.33 11.08
N ARG A 146 -13.95 -11.93 9.89
CA ARG A 146 -15.14 -12.65 9.38
C ARG A 146 -15.43 -13.94 10.14
N GLU A 147 -14.40 -14.70 10.52
CA GLU A 147 -14.55 -15.94 11.28
C GLU A 147 -15.11 -15.68 12.69
N LYS A 148 -14.61 -14.64 13.35
CA LYS A 148 -15.04 -14.25 14.71
C LYS A 148 -16.29 -13.39 14.72
N ARG A 149 -16.59 -12.70 13.63
CA ARG A 149 -17.63 -11.64 13.54
C ARG A 149 -17.38 -10.50 14.54
N GLU A 150 -16.12 -10.22 14.81
CA GLU A 150 -15.68 -9.17 15.74
C GLU A 150 -14.99 -8.06 14.96
N PRO A 151 -15.49 -6.81 14.99
CA PRO A 151 -14.88 -5.68 14.30
C PRO A 151 -13.45 -5.36 14.75
N ILE A 152 -12.71 -4.66 13.89
CA ILE A 152 -11.40 -4.10 14.24
C ILE A 152 -11.60 -2.93 15.20
N GLN A 153 -11.00 -3.00 16.39
CA GLN A 153 -10.96 -1.92 17.37
C GLN A 153 -9.88 -0.89 17.04
N ARG A 154 -8.69 -1.37 16.64
CA ARG A 154 -7.58 -0.52 16.17
C ARG A 154 -6.53 -1.32 15.39
N VAL A 155 -5.71 -0.62 14.62
CA VAL A 155 -4.50 -1.17 13.99
C VAL A 155 -3.23 -0.45 14.45
N TYR A 156 -2.12 -1.19 14.40
CA TYR A 156 -0.79 -0.67 14.71
C TYR A 156 0.28 -1.40 13.90
N ILE A 157 1.48 -0.85 13.88
CA ILE A 157 2.65 -1.49 13.26
C ILE A 157 3.61 -2.02 14.33
N GLU A 158 4.24 -3.16 14.03
CA GLU A 158 5.31 -3.77 14.83
C GLU A 158 6.56 -3.90 13.94
N PRO A 159 7.71 -3.28 14.31
CA PRO A 159 7.93 -2.47 15.50
C PRO A 159 7.28 -1.08 15.40
N SER A 160 6.80 -0.55 16.53
CA SER A 160 6.08 0.73 16.59
C SER A 160 6.94 1.97 16.34
N ASN A 161 8.27 1.81 16.35
CA ASN A 161 9.24 2.86 16.12
C ASN A 161 9.81 2.85 14.70
N ALA A 162 9.19 2.12 13.76
CA ALA A 162 9.56 2.11 12.35
C ALA A 162 9.69 3.52 11.79
N ARG A 163 10.80 3.76 11.08
CA ARG A 163 11.19 5.09 10.63
C ARG A 163 10.83 5.30 9.17
N PRO A 164 10.31 6.48 8.82
CA PRO A 164 10.06 6.79 7.43
C PRO A 164 11.39 6.91 6.68
N THR A 165 11.38 6.64 5.38
CA THR A 165 12.53 6.99 4.54
C THR A 165 12.71 8.51 4.50
N PRO A 166 13.96 9.02 4.44
CA PRO A 166 14.21 10.45 4.29
C PRO A 166 13.46 11.05 3.08
N ARG A 167 13.46 10.34 1.94
CA ARG A 167 12.80 10.78 0.71
C ARG A 167 11.28 10.97 0.89
N VAL A 168 10.59 10.16 1.71
CA VAL A 168 9.16 10.37 1.98
C VAL A 168 8.92 11.68 2.72
N LEU A 169 9.78 12.02 3.68
CA LEU A 169 9.66 13.28 4.42
C LEU A 169 9.93 14.48 3.52
N GLU A 170 10.95 14.39 2.67
CA GLU A 170 11.24 15.40 1.63
C GLU A 170 10.05 15.56 0.69
N ALA A 171 9.47 14.45 0.20
CA ALA A 171 8.32 14.50 -0.71
C ALA A 171 7.09 15.16 -0.06
N ILE A 172 6.86 14.97 1.24
CA ILE A 172 5.77 15.63 1.98
C ILE A 172 6.02 17.14 2.11
N GLU A 173 7.28 17.55 2.26
CA GLU A 173 7.69 18.95 2.40
C GLU A 173 7.67 19.69 1.06
N GLU A 174 8.03 19.01 -0.03
CA GLU A 174 8.06 19.54 -1.41
C GLU A 174 6.68 19.54 -2.07
N ALA A 175 5.69 18.82 -1.52
CA ALA A 175 4.40 18.63 -2.16
C ALA A 175 3.56 19.92 -2.18
N ASP A 176 2.99 20.23 -3.34
CA ASP A 176 1.89 21.20 -3.46
C ASP A 176 0.55 20.56 -3.05
N VAL A 177 0.41 19.25 -3.27
CA VAL A 177 -0.80 18.46 -3.00
C VAL A 177 -0.41 17.09 -2.47
N ILE A 178 -1.04 16.68 -1.37
CA ILE A 178 -0.91 15.34 -0.78
C ILE A 178 -2.27 14.65 -0.95
N VAL A 179 -2.29 13.55 -1.69
CA VAL A 179 -3.50 12.75 -1.89
C VAL A 179 -3.41 11.46 -1.10
N ILE A 180 -4.35 11.26 -0.19
CA ILE A 180 -4.57 9.98 0.47
C ILE A 180 -5.52 9.21 -0.43
N ALA A 181 -4.90 8.38 -1.26
CA ALA A 181 -5.57 7.56 -2.26
C ALA A 181 -6.54 6.55 -1.63
N PRO A 182 -7.55 6.10 -2.39
CA PRO A 182 -8.44 5.05 -1.92
C PRO A 182 -7.65 3.74 -1.76
N GLY A 183 -8.03 2.94 -0.77
CA GLY A 183 -7.31 1.74 -0.37
C GLY A 183 -7.89 1.17 0.91
N ASN A 184 -7.45 -0.04 1.26
CA ASN A 184 -7.93 -0.72 2.45
C ASN A 184 -7.61 0.13 3.71
N LEU A 185 -8.65 0.56 4.42
CA LEU A 185 -8.51 1.53 5.52
C LEU A 185 -7.50 1.05 6.58
N TYR A 186 -7.66 -0.20 7.03
CA TYR A 186 -6.92 -0.76 8.16
C TYR A 186 -5.62 -1.48 7.76
N THR A 187 -5.47 -1.88 6.49
CA THR A 187 -4.27 -2.62 6.02
C THR A 187 -3.39 -1.86 5.05
N GLU A 188 -3.79 -0.67 4.58
CA GLU A 188 -3.01 0.16 3.66
C GLU A 188 -2.95 1.63 4.10
N ILE A 189 -4.09 2.30 4.30
CA ILE A 189 -4.12 3.74 4.56
C ILE A 189 -3.53 4.06 5.94
N ILE A 190 -4.18 3.58 7.01
CA ILE A 190 -3.76 3.87 8.38
C ILE A 190 -2.32 3.37 8.63
N PRO A 191 -1.93 2.13 8.25
CA PRO A 191 -0.58 1.62 8.48
C PRO A 191 0.54 2.48 7.89
N ASN A 192 0.35 3.06 6.70
CA ASN A 192 1.34 3.98 6.11
C ASN A 192 1.44 5.29 6.90
N MET A 193 0.32 5.78 7.43
CA MET A 193 0.25 7.08 8.10
C MET A 193 0.72 7.03 9.56
N ILE A 194 0.63 5.87 10.22
CA ILE A 194 1.13 5.69 11.60
C ILE A 194 2.65 5.43 11.67
N VAL A 195 3.33 5.24 10.54
CA VAL A 195 4.79 5.26 10.50
C VAL A 195 5.28 6.58 11.09
N LYS A 196 6.33 6.49 11.92
CA LYS A 196 6.72 7.58 12.81
C LYS A 196 6.83 8.92 12.07
N ASN A 197 6.17 9.95 12.61
CA ASN A 197 6.13 11.31 12.09
C ASN A 197 5.40 11.53 10.75
N ILE A 198 4.92 10.50 10.04
CA ILE A 198 4.24 10.70 8.74
C ILE A 198 2.97 11.54 8.89
N ALA A 199 2.01 11.10 9.71
CA ALA A 199 0.77 11.86 9.94
C ALA A 199 1.03 13.29 10.45
N HIS A 200 2.00 13.45 11.35
CA HIS A 200 2.39 14.75 11.87
C HIS A 200 2.95 15.67 10.77
N LYS A 201 3.82 15.15 9.90
CA LYS A 201 4.43 15.90 8.80
C LYS A 201 3.40 16.28 7.73
N ILE A 202 2.49 15.38 7.39
CA ILE A 202 1.35 15.68 6.51
C ILE A 202 0.52 16.81 7.12
N LYS A 203 0.19 16.72 8.41
CA LYS A 203 -0.65 17.71 9.10
C LYS A 203 -0.05 19.13 9.05
N ILE A 204 1.25 19.28 9.30
CA ILE A 204 1.92 20.59 9.32
C ILE A 204 2.35 21.09 7.92
N SER A 205 2.22 20.27 6.87
CA SER A 205 2.55 20.67 5.51
C SER A 205 1.57 21.72 4.98
N ASP A 206 2.08 22.67 4.20
CA ASP A 206 1.30 23.69 3.51
C ASP A 206 0.59 23.15 2.25
N ALA A 207 0.93 21.91 1.84
CA ALA A 207 0.27 21.20 0.75
C ALA A 207 -1.24 21.10 0.97
N LYS A 208 -2.02 21.07 -0.11
CA LYS A 208 -3.44 20.69 -0.02
C LYS A 208 -3.57 19.20 0.28
N LYS A 209 -4.20 18.85 1.40
CA LYS A 209 -4.43 17.44 1.79
C LYS A 209 -5.80 16.97 1.37
N ILE A 210 -5.86 15.99 0.47
CA ILE A 210 -7.10 15.46 -0.10
C ILE A 210 -7.23 13.98 0.25
N TYR A 211 -8.28 13.62 0.98
CA TYR A 211 -8.68 12.22 1.16
C TYR A 211 -9.66 11.80 0.06
N VAL A 212 -9.34 10.73 -0.66
CA VAL A 212 -10.24 10.12 -1.65
C VAL A 212 -10.87 8.87 -1.03
N ALA A 213 -12.17 8.94 -0.76
CA ALA A 213 -12.89 7.89 -0.07
C ALA A 213 -13.05 6.62 -0.93
N ASN A 214 -13.09 5.47 -0.26
CA ASN A 214 -13.45 4.22 -0.89
C ASN A 214 -14.91 4.28 -1.38
N ILE A 215 -15.17 3.65 -2.53
CA ILE A 215 -16.52 3.59 -3.11
C ILE A 215 -17.37 2.52 -2.43
N MET A 216 -16.75 1.41 -2.05
CA MET A 216 -17.40 0.26 -1.41
C MET A 216 -16.72 -0.03 -0.07
N THR A 217 -17.43 -0.74 0.80
CA THR A 217 -16.87 -1.30 2.02
C THR A 217 -16.00 -2.53 1.71
N ASP A 218 -14.93 -2.71 2.47
CA ASP A 218 -14.06 -3.89 2.39
C ASP A 218 -14.48 -4.95 3.42
N ALA A 219 -14.83 -6.14 2.94
CA ALA A 219 -15.34 -7.22 3.77
C ALA A 219 -14.31 -7.70 4.80
N GLY A 220 -14.67 -7.67 6.08
CA GLY A 220 -13.79 -7.96 7.21
C GLY A 220 -12.89 -6.80 7.63
N GLN A 221 -13.15 -5.58 7.15
CA GLN A 221 -12.40 -4.38 7.54
C GLN A 221 -13.33 -3.20 7.84
N THR A 222 -14.20 -2.85 6.90
CA THR A 222 -15.06 -1.67 7.01
C THR A 222 -16.53 -2.05 6.74
N ASP A 223 -16.94 -3.24 7.17
CA ASP A 223 -18.32 -3.70 7.05
C ASP A 223 -19.27 -2.67 7.67
N GLU A 224 -20.32 -2.31 6.93
CA GLU A 224 -21.34 -1.32 7.33
C GLU A 224 -20.83 0.12 7.53
N TYR A 225 -19.57 0.43 7.24
CA TYR A 225 -19.04 1.77 7.39
C TYR A 225 -19.68 2.73 6.38
N ASN A 226 -20.10 3.89 6.88
CA ASN A 226 -20.31 5.08 6.06
C ASN A 226 -19.02 5.93 5.97
N LEU A 227 -19.08 7.05 5.24
CA LEU A 227 -17.93 7.94 5.09
C LEU A 227 -17.45 8.54 6.42
N SER A 228 -18.38 8.90 7.31
CA SER A 228 -18.02 9.46 8.62
C SER A 228 -17.34 8.43 9.52
N ASP A 229 -17.67 7.14 9.38
CA ASP A 229 -16.97 6.06 10.11
C ASP A 229 -15.53 5.91 9.63
N HIS A 230 -15.27 6.04 8.32
CA HIS A 230 -13.90 6.05 7.78
C HIS A 230 -13.08 7.23 8.34
N ILE A 231 -13.67 8.44 8.33
CA ILE A 231 -13.01 9.65 8.84
C ILE A 231 -12.77 9.52 10.35
N LYS A 232 -13.74 8.98 11.10
CA LYS A 232 -13.63 8.73 12.53
C LYS A 232 -12.48 7.76 12.83
N ALA A 233 -12.44 6.62 12.15
CA ALA A 233 -11.36 5.65 12.31
C ALA A 233 -9.97 6.28 12.02
N MET A 234 -9.83 7.05 10.93
CA MET A 234 -8.57 7.77 10.67
C MET A 234 -8.25 8.79 11.76
N THR A 235 -9.24 9.52 12.25
CA THR A 235 -9.06 10.52 13.31
C THR A 235 -8.60 9.88 14.62
N GLU A 236 -9.18 8.73 14.99
CA GLU A 236 -8.80 7.98 16.19
C GLU A 236 -7.36 7.45 16.13
N HIS A 237 -6.86 7.12 14.95
CA HIS A 237 -5.50 6.59 14.77
C HIS A 237 -4.44 7.67 14.55
N LEU A 238 -4.80 8.75 13.85
CA LEU A 238 -3.85 9.71 13.30
C LEU A 238 -3.97 11.10 13.95
N GLY A 239 -5.07 11.36 14.66
CA GLY A 239 -5.45 12.65 15.22
C GLY A 239 -6.29 13.49 14.26
N GLU A 240 -6.77 14.64 14.77
CA GLU A 240 -7.65 15.55 14.03
C GLU A 240 -6.92 16.42 13.00
N ASN A 241 -7.68 16.98 12.05
CA ASN A 241 -7.25 18.00 11.09
C ASN A 241 -6.07 17.57 10.20
N ILE A 242 -6.12 16.35 9.67
CA ILE A 242 -5.11 15.86 8.73
C ILE A 242 -5.46 16.21 7.29
N PHE A 243 -6.75 16.23 6.95
CA PHE A 243 -7.25 16.42 5.60
C PHE A 243 -7.95 17.78 5.49
N ASP A 244 -7.73 18.48 4.37
CA ASP A 244 -8.44 19.71 4.05
C ASP A 244 -9.73 19.43 3.26
N TYR A 245 -9.69 18.39 2.41
CA TYR A 245 -10.79 18.01 1.52
C TYR A 245 -11.04 16.51 1.58
N CYS A 246 -12.30 16.13 1.41
CA CYS A 246 -12.71 14.74 1.18
C CYS A 246 -13.46 14.64 -0.15
N LEU A 247 -12.97 13.81 -1.05
CA LEU A 247 -13.63 13.45 -2.30
C LEU A 247 -14.36 12.13 -2.11
N ALA A 248 -15.68 12.14 -2.28
CA ALA A 248 -16.53 10.96 -2.14
C ALA A 248 -17.52 10.86 -3.30
N ASP A 249 -17.85 9.62 -3.67
CA ASP A 249 -18.90 9.35 -4.65
C ASP A 249 -20.27 9.24 -3.96
N ASN A 250 -21.22 10.06 -4.40
CA ASN A 250 -22.60 10.08 -3.87
C ASN A 250 -23.63 9.50 -4.85
N ARG A 251 -23.17 8.86 -5.94
CA ARG A 251 -24.06 8.26 -6.95
C ARG A 251 -24.75 7.02 -6.38
N LYS A 252 -26.01 6.81 -6.81
CA LYS A 252 -26.73 5.56 -6.57
C LYS A 252 -26.30 4.51 -7.59
N TYR A 253 -25.78 3.38 -7.13
CA TYR A 253 -25.40 2.27 -8.01
C TYR A 253 -26.61 1.38 -8.34
N SER A 254 -26.61 0.85 -9.56
CA SER A 254 -27.63 -0.13 -9.97
C SER A 254 -27.45 -1.47 -9.23
N SER A 255 -28.53 -2.23 -9.05
CA SER A 255 -28.53 -3.54 -8.39
C SER A 255 -27.59 -4.58 -9.02
N ARG A 256 -27.17 -4.38 -10.28
CA ARG A 256 -26.20 -5.26 -10.97
C ARG A 256 -24.78 -5.14 -10.40
N ILE A 257 -24.40 -3.97 -9.89
CA ILE A 257 -23.05 -3.73 -9.33
C ILE A 257 -22.90 -4.46 -8.00
N TYR A 258 -23.96 -4.53 -7.18
CA TYR A 258 -23.95 -5.23 -5.89
C TYR A 258 -23.85 -6.76 -6.00
N LYS A 259 -24.17 -7.36 -7.17
CA LYS A 259 -24.14 -8.84 -7.34
C LYS A 259 -22.76 -9.42 -7.66
N ASN A 260 -21.78 -8.58 -7.99
CA ASN A 260 -20.43 -9.03 -8.36
C ASN A 260 -19.40 -8.86 -7.22
N VAL A 261 -19.86 -8.61 -6.00
CA VAL A 261 -19.01 -8.29 -4.82
C VAL A 261 -19.22 -9.29 -3.67
N SER A 262 -19.94 -10.39 -3.90
CA SER A 262 -20.19 -11.46 -2.91
C SER A 262 -19.24 -12.64 -3.07
#